data_AF-A0A7C5B182-F1
#
_entry.id   AF-A0A7C5B182-F1
#
_cell.length_a   1.000
_cell.length_b   1.000
_cell.length_c   1.000
_cell.angle_alpha   90.00
_cell.angle_beta   90.00
_cell.angle_gamma   90.00
#
_symmetry.space_group_name_H-M   'P 1'
#
loop_
_entity.id
_entity.type
_entity.pdbx_description
1 polymer ?
#
loop_
_entity_poly.entity_id
_entity_poly.type
_entity_poly.pdbx_seq_one_letter_code
_entity_poly.pdbx_strand_id
1 'polypeptide(L)'
;MKQSVAAFAIIAMLSLTTASVCSAFPADDQAAVPQAAAPVLDVVTLKDGSVIYGEVIEMMGGLLHIKNSMAGDIIKVKWAEVSKLAVSHPIPVHLKEGTVLIGTVEEGDPGMMKVKAGPTGSVMTVPMDAVTQVNPVLQPPVVYTGSINAGYSQTAGNASLKNISVIGDFVARSEQLRLTMLGRYVYGDNNGSLITRNARGTIKLDFFITKRFFWFASAYFENDFFQDLKLRTAISSGPGYQWIERGDYGGIFKDMTLYVEAGPAYFNEDFRVAEDRASFRGRVSTKWNWPLFDDRLTIYHYHEIFPSLQNFSDFFFTMDNGIRLKILEGLASGFQVTTRYNNRPAPGTVPTDNLYLLTLGYAFDTTRKR
;
A
#
# COMPACT_ATOMS: atom_id res chain seq x y z
N MET A 1 34.10 26.18 24.87
CA MET A 1 32.96 26.67 24.06
C MET A 1 32.68 25.60 23.00
N LYS A 2 31.64 24.77 23.18
CA LYS A 2 30.39 24.75 22.37
C LYS A 2 30.68 24.60 20.86
N GLN A 3 30.25 23.58 20.12
CA GLN A 3 29.05 22.75 20.22
C GLN A 3 29.18 21.49 19.33
N SER A 4 28.40 20.48 19.71
CA SER A 4 28.18 19.17 19.08
C SER A 4 27.67 19.24 17.64
N VAL A 5 28.16 18.33 16.78
CA VAL A 5 27.42 17.89 15.58
C VAL A 5 27.42 16.37 15.56
N ALA A 6 26.24 15.81 15.77
CA ALA A 6 25.95 14.40 15.63
C ALA A 6 26.00 14.00 14.13
N ALA A 7 26.81 13.01 13.80
CA ALA A 7 26.78 12.34 12.51
C ALA A 7 26.08 10.99 12.67
N PHE A 8 24.82 10.94 12.25
CA PHE A 8 24.11 9.69 11.97
C PHE A 8 24.63 9.16 10.63
N ALA A 9 25.26 7.99 10.64
CA ALA A 9 25.52 7.19 9.46
C ALA A 9 25.03 5.77 9.73
N ILE A 10 23.90 5.42 9.11
CA ILE A 10 23.34 4.07 9.04
C ILE A 10 23.49 3.62 7.59
N ILE A 11 24.37 2.66 7.31
CA ILE A 11 24.20 1.68 6.24
C ILE A 11 24.85 0.37 6.72
N ALA A 12 24.04 -0.59 7.15
CA ALA A 12 24.45 -1.98 7.32
C ALA A 12 23.76 -2.80 6.23
N MET A 13 24.49 -3.14 5.17
CA MET A 13 24.13 -4.21 4.25
C MET A 13 24.53 -5.54 4.90
N LEU A 14 23.55 -6.34 5.31
CA LEU A 14 23.78 -7.77 5.56
C LEU A 14 23.46 -8.54 4.28
N SER A 15 24.49 -8.97 3.58
CA SER A 15 24.42 -9.95 2.49
C SER A 15 24.34 -11.36 3.07
N LEU A 16 23.18 -12.03 2.97
CA LEU A 16 23.09 -13.47 3.21
C LEU A 16 23.56 -14.21 1.94
N THR A 17 24.79 -14.74 1.98
CA THR A 17 25.28 -15.74 1.03
C THR A 17 25.05 -17.12 1.62
N THR A 18 24.07 -17.87 1.11
CA THR A 18 23.94 -19.29 1.42
C THR A 18 24.86 -20.08 0.48
N ALA A 19 25.96 -20.60 1.03
CA ALA A 19 26.82 -21.56 0.37
C ALA A 19 26.12 -22.92 0.31
N SER A 20 25.93 -23.45 -0.89
CA SER A 20 25.48 -24.82 -1.13
C SER A 20 26.61 -25.78 -0.76
N VAL A 21 26.52 -26.43 0.40
CA VAL A 21 27.38 -27.56 0.74
C VAL A 21 26.71 -28.82 0.21
N CYS A 22 27.33 -29.39 -0.82
CA CYS A 22 27.01 -30.70 -1.35
C CYS A 22 27.68 -31.74 -0.42
N SER A 23 26.90 -32.45 0.38
CA SER A 23 27.37 -33.63 1.11
C SER A 23 26.60 -34.86 0.64
N ALA A 24 27.34 -35.77 0.01
CA ALA A 24 26.89 -37.10 -0.34
C ALA A 24 26.68 -37.92 0.95
N PHE A 25 25.55 -38.61 1.04
CA PHE A 25 25.32 -39.66 2.02
C PHE A 25 25.08 -41.01 1.30
N PRO A 26 25.56 -42.12 1.88
CA PRO A 26 25.59 -43.43 1.23
C PRO A 26 24.21 -44.09 1.15
N ALA A 27 24.13 -45.07 0.26
CA ALA A 27 22.97 -45.92 0.02
C ALA A 27 22.56 -46.78 1.23
N ASP A 28 21.31 -47.25 1.19
CA ASP A 28 20.59 -48.12 2.13
C ASP A 28 19.89 -47.45 3.32
N ASP A 29 18.69 -46.92 3.03
CA ASP A 29 17.51 -47.16 3.87
C ASP A 29 16.25 -46.93 3.00
N GLN A 30 15.49 -47.99 2.70
CA GLN A 30 14.16 -47.86 2.11
C GLN A 30 13.19 -47.37 3.19
N ALA A 31 13.24 -46.09 3.49
CA ALA A 31 12.17 -45.42 4.22
C ALA A 31 10.91 -45.42 3.33
N ALA A 32 9.89 -46.14 3.77
CA ALA A 32 8.58 -46.15 3.14
C ALA A 32 8.12 -44.70 2.90
N VAL A 33 7.93 -44.35 1.63
CA VAL A 33 7.37 -43.06 1.22
C VAL A 33 5.99 -42.95 1.88
N PRO A 34 5.73 -41.95 2.73
CA PRO A 34 4.38 -41.73 3.24
C PRO A 34 3.49 -41.49 2.02
N GLN A 35 2.56 -42.42 1.80
CA GLN A 35 1.52 -42.25 0.80
C GLN A 35 0.79 -40.95 1.11
N ALA A 36 0.97 -39.94 0.26
CA ALA A 36 0.28 -38.68 0.38
C ALA A 36 -1.22 -38.97 0.45
N ALA A 37 -1.82 -38.72 1.62
CA ALA A 37 -3.25 -38.83 1.79
C ALA A 37 -3.92 -37.97 0.71
N ALA A 38 -4.89 -38.56 0.00
CA ALA A 38 -5.70 -37.82 -0.96
C ALA A 38 -6.21 -36.53 -0.27
N PRO A 39 -6.25 -35.38 -0.97
CA PRO A 39 -6.72 -34.14 -0.38
C PRO A 39 -8.11 -34.41 0.19
N VAL A 40 -8.26 -34.28 1.50
CA VAL A 40 -9.55 -34.45 2.16
C VAL A 40 -10.37 -33.25 1.72
N LEU A 41 -11.25 -33.46 0.75
CA LEU A 41 -12.13 -32.42 0.26
C LEU A 41 -13.16 -32.09 1.34
N ASP A 42 -13.41 -30.81 1.53
CA ASP A 42 -14.49 -30.35 2.38
C ASP A 42 -15.83 -30.66 1.71
N VAL A 43 -16.82 -30.97 2.55
CA VAL A 43 -18.14 -31.41 2.09
C VAL A 43 -19.18 -30.44 2.61
N VAL A 44 -19.93 -29.84 1.70
CA VAL A 44 -21.05 -28.96 2.01
C VAL A 44 -22.34 -29.61 1.53
N THR A 45 -23.25 -29.91 2.45
CA THR A 45 -24.58 -30.47 2.11
C THR A 45 -25.63 -29.38 2.26
N LEU A 46 -26.43 -29.18 1.21
CA LEU A 46 -27.52 -28.21 1.17
C LEU A 46 -28.84 -28.80 1.70
N LYS A 47 -29.80 -27.93 2.01
CA LYS A 47 -31.16 -28.32 2.44
C LYS A 47 -31.94 -29.09 1.37
N ASP A 48 -31.62 -28.91 0.10
CA ASP A 48 -32.22 -29.63 -1.02
C ASP A 48 -31.62 -31.04 -1.23
N GLY A 49 -30.63 -31.44 -0.42
CA GLY A 49 -29.92 -32.71 -0.51
C GLY A 49 -28.70 -32.71 -1.44
N SER A 50 -28.41 -31.60 -2.11
CA SER A 50 -27.23 -31.46 -2.96
C SER A 50 -25.94 -31.45 -2.13
N VAL A 51 -24.93 -32.18 -2.59
CA VAL A 51 -23.61 -32.25 -1.95
C VAL A 51 -22.57 -31.58 -2.85
N ILE A 52 -21.85 -30.61 -2.31
CA ILE A 52 -20.77 -29.89 -2.97
C ILE A 52 -19.45 -30.33 -2.33
N TYR A 53 -18.54 -30.83 -3.17
CA TYR A 53 -17.18 -31.17 -2.79
C TYR A 53 -16.23 -30.04 -3.21
N GLY A 54 -15.39 -29.58 -2.30
CA GLY A 54 -14.48 -28.49 -2.59
C GLY A 54 -13.60 -28.09 -1.41
N GLU A 55 -13.05 -26.89 -1.46
CA GLU A 55 -12.33 -26.25 -0.36
C GLU A 55 -13.15 -25.06 0.14
N VAL A 56 -13.46 -25.02 1.42
CA VAL A 56 -14.21 -23.90 2.02
C VAL A 56 -13.27 -22.71 2.20
N ILE A 57 -13.45 -21.67 1.39
CA ILE A 57 -12.58 -20.49 1.41
C ILE A 57 -12.97 -19.59 2.57
N GLU A 58 -14.20 -19.10 2.58
CA GLU A 58 -14.69 -18.13 3.56
C GLU A 58 -16.23 -18.17 3.62
N MET A 59 -16.79 -17.79 4.77
CA MET A 59 -18.19 -17.42 4.92
C MET A 59 -18.26 -16.05 5.59
N MET A 60 -18.86 -15.07 4.91
CA MET A 60 -19.07 -13.74 5.44
C MET A 60 -20.35 -13.14 4.85
N GLY A 61 -21.12 -12.42 5.67
CA GLY A 61 -22.36 -11.78 5.22
C GLY A 61 -23.43 -12.75 4.71
N GLY A 62 -23.42 -14.00 5.19
CA GLY A 62 -24.39 -15.03 4.81
C GLY A 62 -24.13 -15.69 3.44
N LEU A 63 -22.96 -15.47 2.84
CA LEU A 63 -22.51 -16.16 1.64
C LEU A 63 -21.28 -17.00 1.95
N LEU A 64 -21.35 -18.28 1.63
CA LEU A 64 -20.27 -19.26 1.71
C LEU A 64 -19.60 -19.36 0.33
N HIS A 65 -18.30 -19.12 0.28
CA HIS A 65 -17.47 -19.25 -0.91
C HIS A 65 -16.72 -20.58 -0.88
N ILE A 66 -17.00 -21.44 -1.86
CA ILE A 66 -16.40 -22.77 -1.97
C ILE A 66 -15.62 -22.84 -3.28
N LYS A 67 -14.35 -23.23 -3.23
CA LYS A 67 -13.57 -23.55 -4.43
C LYS A 67 -13.91 -24.96 -4.87
N ASN A 68 -14.55 -25.11 -6.03
CA ASN A 68 -14.88 -26.44 -6.55
C ASN A 68 -13.60 -27.13 -7.05
N SER A 69 -13.34 -28.35 -6.59
CA SER A 69 -12.16 -29.13 -7.01
C SER A 69 -12.22 -29.60 -8.46
N MET A 70 -13.42 -29.72 -9.05
CA MET A 70 -13.62 -30.18 -10.42
C MET A 70 -13.55 -29.08 -11.48
N ALA A 71 -14.00 -27.88 -11.16
CA ALA A 71 -14.08 -26.76 -12.11
C ALA A 71 -13.05 -25.65 -11.82
N GLY A 72 -12.42 -25.64 -10.64
CA GLY A 72 -11.54 -24.55 -10.20
C GLY A 72 -12.26 -23.24 -9.85
N ASP A 73 -13.53 -23.12 -10.19
CA ASP A 73 -14.38 -21.95 -9.95
C ASP A 73 -14.85 -21.82 -8.49
N ILE A 74 -15.09 -20.57 -8.09
CA ILE A 74 -15.66 -20.24 -6.76
C ILE A 74 -17.18 -20.24 -6.86
N ILE A 75 -17.81 -21.18 -6.15
CA ILE A 75 -19.26 -21.26 -6.00
C ILE A 75 -19.68 -20.45 -4.77
N LYS A 76 -20.68 -19.57 -4.96
CA LYS A 76 -21.30 -18.80 -3.87
C LYS A 76 -22.59 -19.46 -3.45
N VAL A 77 -22.67 -19.88 -2.20
CA VAL A 77 -23.84 -20.55 -1.62
C VAL A 77 -24.40 -19.68 -0.51
N LYS A 78 -25.72 -19.52 -0.44
CA LYS A 78 -26.36 -18.84 0.70
C LYS A 78 -26.21 -19.71 1.95
N TRP A 79 -25.64 -19.16 3.02
CA TRP A 79 -25.44 -19.88 4.29
C TRP A 79 -26.75 -20.46 4.85
N ALA A 80 -27.86 -19.74 4.66
CA ALA A 80 -29.19 -20.19 5.06
C ALA A 80 -29.64 -21.51 4.38
N GLU A 81 -29.04 -21.89 3.24
CA GLU A 81 -29.34 -23.12 2.51
C GLU A 81 -28.39 -24.26 2.87
N VAL A 82 -27.38 -24.01 3.70
CA VAL A 82 -26.44 -25.03 4.17
C VAL A 82 -27.07 -25.82 5.31
N SER A 83 -27.05 -27.14 5.18
CA SER A 83 -27.61 -28.08 6.16
C SER A 83 -26.52 -28.79 6.96
N LYS A 84 -25.43 -29.17 6.29
CA LYS A 84 -24.24 -29.78 6.92
C LYS A 84 -22.96 -29.25 6.31
N LEU A 85 -21.93 -29.17 7.13
CA LEU A 85 -20.59 -28.71 6.77
C LEU A 85 -19.59 -29.66 7.41
N ALA A 86 -18.66 -30.18 6.62
CA ALA A 86 -17.49 -30.90 7.09
C ALA A 86 -16.24 -30.22 6.53
N VAL A 87 -15.37 -29.75 7.42
CA VAL A 87 -14.09 -29.12 7.07
C VAL A 87 -12.97 -29.89 7.76
N SER A 88 -12.07 -30.41 6.95
CA SER A 88 -11.03 -31.35 7.38
C SER A 88 -9.77 -30.68 7.94
N HIS A 89 -9.66 -29.37 7.79
CA HIS A 89 -8.55 -28.55 8.31
C HIS A 89 -9.02 -27.56 9.38
N PRO A 90 -8.15 -27.16 10.32
CA PRO A 90 -8.53 -26.23 11.38
C PRO A 90 -8.84 -24.84 10.81
N ILE A 91 -10.04 -24.33 11.11
CA ILE A 91 -10.49 -23.00 10.70
C ILE A 91 -11.07 -22.23 11.88
N PRO A 92 -10.94 -20.89 11.92
CA PRO A 92 -11.65 -20.05 12.88
C PRO A 92 -13.13 -19.92 12.49
N VAL A 93 -14.02 -20.24 13.43
CA VAL A 93 -15.47 -20.09 13.33
C VAL A 93 -15.93 -19.05 14.35
N HIS A 94 -16.53 -17.96 13.88
CA HIS A 94 -17.00 -16.85 14.72
C HIS A 94 -18.49 -17.00 15.00
N LEU A 95 -18.88 -16.99 16.28
CA LEU A 95 -20.27 -17.10 16.72
C LEU A 95 -20.91 -15.73 17.00
N LYS A 96 -22.24 -15.65 16.99
CA LYS A 96 -23.02 -14.45 17.35
C LYS A 96 -22.67 -13.90 18.74
N GLU A 97 -22.24 -14.76 19.64
CA GLU A 97 -21.86 -14.43 21.02
C GLU A 97 -20.44 -13.84 21.14
N GLY A 98 -19.70 -13.73 20.02
CA GLY A 98 -18.33 -13.21 19.99
C GLY A 98 -17.24 -14.25 20.24
N THR A 99 -17.61 -15.49 20.55
CA THR A 99 -16.68 -16.62 20.73
C THR A 99 -16.08 -17.05 19.40
N VAL A 100 -14.75 -17.22 19.36
CA VAL A 100 -14.00 -17.76 18.22
C VAL A 100 -13.57 -19.19 18.53
N LEU A 101 -14.06 -20.15 17.76
CA LEU A 101 -13.66 -21.55 17.86
C LEU A 101 -12.68 -21.88 16.74
N ILE A 102 -11.48 -22.34 17.08
CA ILE A 102 -10.47 -22.75 16.10
C ILE A 102 -10.40 -24.28 16.10
N GLY A 103 -10.79 -24.91 14.99
CA GLY A 103 -10.89 -26.36 14.94
C GLY A 103 -11.36 -26.91 13.60
N THR A 104 -11.38 -28.24 13.48
CA THR A 104 -12.00 -28.92 12.34
C THR A 104 -13.52 -28.98 12.55
N VAL A 105 -14.27 -29.04 11.45
CA VAL A 105 -15.73 -29.11 11.50
C VAL A 105 -16.15 -30.51 11.03
N GLU A 106 -16.93 -31.21 11.85
CA GLU A 106 -17.54 -32.50 11.51
C GLU A 106 -19.06 -32.34 11.33
N GLU A 107 -19.65 -33.24 10.54
CA GLU A 107 -21.11 -33.27 10.35
C GLU A 107 -21.84 -33.47 11.69
N GLY A 108 -22.70 -32.50 12.04
CA GLY A 108 -23.69 -32.64 13.11
C GLY A 108 -25.04 -33.10 12.58
N ASP A 109 -26.02 -33.15 13.49
CA ASP A 109 -27.43 -33.29 13.12
C ASP A 109 -27.86 -32.09 12.22
N PRO A 110 -28.90 -32.22 11.38
CA PRO A 110 -29.30 -31.14 10.46
C PRO A 110 -29.45 -29.78 11.17
N GLY A 111 -28.69 -28.78 10.73
CA GLY A 111 -28.66 -27.44 11.34
C GLY A 111 -27.68 -27.26 12.51
N MET A 112 -26.96 -28.31 12.90
CA MET A 112 -25.90 -28.29 13.92
C MET A 112 -24.56 -28.68 13.29
N MET A 113 -23.47 -28.07 13.76
CA MET A 113 -22.10 -28.44 13.39
C MET A 113 -21.30 -28.84 14.63
N LYS A 114 -20.47 -29.87 14.49
CA LYS A 114 -19.58 -30.30 15.57
C LYS A 114 -18.20 -29.69 15.31
N VAL A 115 -17.81 -28.72 16.13
CA VAL A 115 -16.49 -28.09 16.03
C VAL A 115 -15.55 -28.79 17.02
N LYS A 116 -14.52 -29.44 16.50
CA LYS A 116 -13.48 -30.06 17.31
C LYS A 116 -12.35 -29.06 17.52
N ALA A 117 -12.32 -28.44 18.69
CA ALA A 117 -11.32 -27.42 19.02
C ALA A 117 -9.90 -28.04 18.99
N GLY A 118 -9.01 -27.46 18.19
CA GLY A 118 -7.64 -27.97 17.97
C GLY A 118 -6.79 -28.12 19.24
N PRO A 119 -6.84 -27.20 20.23
CA PRO A 119 -5.99 -27.27 21.43
C PRO A 119 -6.44 -28.29 22.49
N THR A 120 -7.75 -28.59 22.55
CA THR A 120 -8.36 -29.35 23.67
C THR A 120 -9.05 -30.64 23.21
N GLY A 121 -9.18 -30.88 21.90
CA GLY A 121 -9.91 -32.04 21.35
C GLY A 121 -11.40 -32.09 21.73
N SER A 122 -11.90 -31.02 22.36
CA SER A 122 -13.28 -30.92 22.84
C SER A 122 -14.21 -30.71 21.66
N VAL A 123 -15.22 -31.56 21.55
CA VAL A 123 -16.25 -31.47 20.52
C VAL A 123 -17.36 -30.57 21.05
N MET A 124 -17.51 -29.39 20.46
CA MET A 124 -18.60 -28.47 20.75
C MET A 124 -19.66 -28.58 19.67
N THR A 125 -20.91 -28.77 20.07
CA THR A 125 -22.05 -28.75 19.14
C THR A 125 -22.54 -27.32 19.04
N VAL A 126 -22.47 -26.75 17.84
CA VAL A 126 -22.75 -25.35 17.54
C VAL A 126 -23.92 -25.29 16.56
N PRO A 127 -24.95 -24.47 16.81
CA PRO A 127 -25.99 -24.21 15.83
C PRO A 127 -25.44 -23.48 14.60
N MET A 128 -25.77 -23.93 13.38
CA MET A 128 -25.32 -23.27 12.15
C MET A 128 -25.84 -21.83 12.02
N ASP A 129 -27.00 -21.53 12.61
CA ASP A 129 -27.57 -20.18 12.65
C ASP A 129 -26.84 -19.24 13.63
N ALA A 130 -26.05 -19.78 14.56
CA ALA A 130 -25.20 -19.01 15.47
C ALA A 130 -23.88 -18.60 14.82
N VAL A 131 -23.54 -19.17 13.65
CA VAL A 131 -22.31 -18.87 12.93
C VAL A 131 -22.44 -17.57 12.14
N THR A 132 -21.55 -16.62 12.41
CA THR A 132 -21.51 -15.32 11.73
C THR A 132 -20.44 -15.28 10.65
N GLN A 133 -19.29 -15.91 10.89
CA GLN A 133 -18.19 -16.00 9.94
C GLN A 133 -17.51 -17.37 10.05
N VAL A 134 -17.08 -17.91 8.91
CA VAL A 134 -16.25 -19.13 8.83
C VAL A 134 -15.00 -18.79 8.06
N ASN A 135 -13.84 -19.06 8.64
CA ASN A 135 -12.54 -18.74 8.06
C ASN A 135 -12.48 -17.31 7.47
N PRO A 136 -12.86 -16.25 8.22
CA PRO A 136 -12.79 -14.90 7.69
C PRO A 136 -11.35 -14.63 7.25
N VAL A 137 -11.18 -14.08 6.04
CA VAL A 137 -9.88 -13.59 5.61
C VAL A 137 -9.42 -12.58 6.65
N LEU A 138 -8.40 -12.95 7.43
CA LEU A 138 -7.67 -12.04 8.29
C LEU A 138 -6.92 -11.08 7.37
N GLN A 139 -7.62 -10.11 6.78
CA GLN A 139 -6.94 -8.95 6.24
C GLN A 139 -6.21 -8.34 7.43
N PRO A 140 -4.88 -8.17 7.36
CA PRO A 140 -4.18 -7.48 8.42
C PRO A 140 -4.92 -6.14 8.62
N PRO A 141 -5.19 -5.73 9.87
CA PRO A 141 -6.00 -4.54 10.16
C PRO A 141 -5.40 -3.28 9.51
N VAL A 142 -4.16 -3.36 9.04
CA VAL A 142 -3.47 -2.37 8.24
C VAL A 142 -2.84 -3.03 7.02
N VAL A 143 -3.19 -2.53 5.84
CA VAL A 143 -2.54 -2.81 4.56
C VAL A 143 -1.38 -1.83 4.36
N TYR A 144 -0.23 -2.36 3.95
CA TYR A 144 0.94 -1.57 3.63
C TYR A 144 1.24 -1.64 2.13
N THR A 145 1.41 -0.47 1.52
CA THR A 145 1.88 -0.35 0.14
C THR A 145 2.98 0.70 0.09
N GLY A 146 3.95 0.52 -0.78
CA GLY A 146 4.99 1.54 -0.94
C GLY A 146 6.01 1.18 -1.99
N SER A 147 6.87 2.14 -2.28
CA SER A 147 8.06 1.91 -3.07
C SER A 147 9.20 2.84 -2.67
N ILE A 148 10.42 2.39 -2.93
CA ILE A 148 11.63 3.21 -2.87
C ILE A 148 12.41 3.01 -4.16
N ASN A 149 12.67 4.10 -4.87
CA ASN A 149 13.34 4.10 -6.16
C ASN A 149 14.50 5.07 -6.13
N ALA A 150 15.58 4.72 -6.82
CA ALA A 150 16.75 5.55 -6.96
C ALA A 150 17.20 5.63 -8.43
N GLY A 151 17.79 6.75 -8.80
CA GLY A 151 18.44 6.97 -10.08
C GLY A 151 19.85 7.48 -9.88
N TYR A 152 20.80 6.99 -10.67
CA TYR A 152 22.20 7.38 -10.64
C TYR A 152 22.72 7.62 -12.05
N SER A 153 23.49 8.68 -12.25
CA SER A 153 24.24 8.90 -13.49
C SER A 153 25.58 9.56 -13.19
N GLN A 154 26.61 9.18 -13.93
CA GLN A 154 27.94 9.76 -13.80
C GLN A 154 28.56 9.99 -15.19
N THR A 155 29.21 11.14 -15.36
CA THR A 155 30.13 11.40 -16.47
C THR A 155 31.53 11.61 -15.88
N ALA A 156 32.54 11.06 -16.54
CA ALA A 156 33.95 11.20 -16.15
C ALA A 156 34.80 11.55 -17.38
N GLY A 157 36.01 12.06 -17.14
CA GLY A 157 36.93 12.52 -18.18
C GLY A 157 36.91 14.04 -18.30
N ASN A 158 36.35 14.57 -19.39
CA ASN A 158 36.29 16.02 -19.64
C ASN A 158 35.29 16.76 -18.72
N ALA A 159 34.34 16.03 -18.14
CA ALA A 159 33.42 16.53 -17.13
C ALA A 159 33.33 15.52 -15.98
N SER A 160 33.12 15.99 -14.75
CA SER A 160 32.82 15.18 -13.58
C SER A 160 31.41 15.50 -13.10
N LEU A 161 30.41 15.07 -13.89
CA LEU A 161 29.00 15.19 -13.55
C LEU A 161 28.56 13.98 -12.72
N LYS A 162 27.91 14.22 -11.58
CA LYS A 162 27.31 13.18 -10.74
C LYS A 162 25.87 13.59 -10.43
N ASN A 163 24.91 12.72 -10.72
CA ASN A 163 23.52 12.92 -10.33
C ASN A 163 23.01 11.71 -9.55
N ILE A 164 22.30 12.00 -8.46
CA ILE A 164 21.62 11.04 -7.60
C ILE A 164 20.18 11.53 -7.42
N SER A 165 19.24 10.61 -7.55
CA SER A 165 17.84 10.86 -7.22
C SER A 165 17.29 9.71 -6.39
N VAL A 166 16.43 10.02 -5.43
CA VAL A 166 15.71 9.05 -4.62
C VAL A 166 14.26 9.51 -4.53
N ILE A 167 13.32 8.60 -4.74
CA ILE A 167 11.88 8.83 -4.59
C ILE A 167 11.32 7.70 -3.74
N GLY A 168 10.54 8.04 -2.73
CA GLY A 168 9.85 7.08 -1.88
C GLY A 168 8.38 7.43 -1.74
N ASP A 169 7.53 6.41 -1.72
CA ASP A 169 6.14 6.51 -1.30
C ASP A 169 5.81 5.37 -0.35
N PHE A 170 5.00 5.66 0.66
CA PHE A 170 4.51 4.69 1.62
C PHE A 170 3.10 5.04 2.03
N VAL A 171 2.24 4.03 2.07
CA VAL A 171 0.85 4.13 2.54
C VAL A 171 0.57 2.98 3.49
N ALA A 172 0.10 3.32 4.68
CA ALA A 172 -0.47 2.38 5.64
C ALA A 172 -1.97 2.67 5.77
N ARG A 173 -2.82 1.70 5.43
CA ARG A 173 -4.28 1.83 5.36
C ARG A 173 -4.97 0.84 6.27
N SER A 174 -5.66 1.31 7.29
CA SER A 174 -6.69 0.55 8.02
C SER A 174 -8.08 0.91 7.52
N GLU A 175 -9.15 0.40 8.14
CA GLU A 175 -10.52 0.84 7.80
C GLU A 175 -10.73 2.34 8.10
N GLN A 176 -10.24 2.80 9.25
CA GLN A 176 -10.51 4.15 9.76
C GLN A 176 -9.41 5.16 9.45
N LEU A 177 -8.18 4.71 9.17
CA LEU A 177 -7.02 5.58 9.00
C LEU A 177 -6.27 5.29 7.71
N ARG A 178 -5.69 6.32 7.12
CA ARG A 178 -4.68 6.19 6.06
C ARG A 178 -3.52 7.14 6.33
N LEU A 179 -2.35 6.59 6.63
CA LEU A 179 -1.10 7.33 6.66
C LEU A 179 -0.48 7.29 5.26
N THR A 180 -0.12 8.45 4.71
CA THR A 180 0.63 8.59 3.46
C THR A 180 1.91 9.35 3.72
N MET A 181 3.04 8.81 3.29
CA MET A 181 4.34 9.48 3.30
C MET A 181 4.91 9.49 1.88
N LEU A 182 5.29 10.66 1.39
CA LEU A 182 5.94 10.86 0.10
C LEU A 182 7.27 11.55 0.34
N GLY A 183 8.33 11.13 -0.35
CA GLY A 183 9.66 11.70 -0.21
C GLY A 183 10.39 11.73 -1.54
N ARG A 184 11.15 12.80 -1.77
CA ARG A 184 12.04 12.95 -2.92
C ARG A 184 13.30 13.68 -2.50
N TYR A 185 14.44 13.20 -2.98
CA TYR A 185 15.72 13.89 -2.88
C TYR A 185 16.44 13.83 -4.22
N VAL A 186 17.00 14.95 -4.67
CA VAL A 186 17.76 15.06 -5.91
C VAL A 186 19.02 15.86 -5.62
N TYR A 187 20.15 15.33 -6.02
CA TYR A 187 21.46 15.93 -5.88
C TYR A 187 22.21 15.82 -7.20
N GLY A 188 22.85 16.91 -7.60
CA GLY A 188 23.73 16.92 -8.75
C GLY A 188 24.90 17.85 -8.51
N ASP A 189 26.07 17.39 -8.93
CA ASP A 189 27.34 18.11 -8.87
C ASP A 189 28.06 18.00 -10.22
N ASN A 190 28.73 19.07 -10.63
CA ASN A 190 29.64 19.09 -11.76
C ASN A 190 30.96 19.74 -11.36
N ASN A 191 32.05 18.96 -11.34
CA ASN A 191 33.40 19.42 -10.97
C ASN A 191 33.43 20.14 -9.59
N GLY A 192 32.66 19.69 -8.60
CA GLY A 192 32.58 20.32 -7.28
C GLY A 192 31.67 21.56 -7.21
N SER A 193 31.05 21.94 -8.33
CA SER A 193 30.00 22.94 -8.38
C SER A 193 28.64 22.26 -8.33
N LEU A 194 27.85 22.61 -7.31
CA LEU A 194 26.49 22.13 -7.19
C LEU A 194 25.68 22.57 -8.41
N ILE A 195 24.88 21.68 -8.98
CA ILE A 195 23.96 21.98 -10.10
C ILE A 195 22.50 21.75 -9.72
N THR A 196 22.23 20.86 -8.77
CA THR A 196 20.91 20.69 -8.18
C THR A 196 21.02 20.16 -6.76
N ARG A 197 20.18 20.68 -5.88
CA ARG A 197 19.96 20.13 -4.54
C ARG A 197 18.54 20.47 -4.15
N ASN A 198 17.70 19.46 -4.20
CA ASN A 198 16.28 19.59 -3.93
C ASN A 198 15.81 18.43 -3.04
N ALA A 199 15.00 18.75 -2.05
CA ALA A 199 14.30 17.76 -1.24
C ALA A 199 12.82 18.14 -1.12
N ARG A 200 11.94 17.15 -1.14
CA ARG A 200 10.50 17.34 -0.92
C ARG A 200 9.95 16.19 -0.09
N GLY A 201 9.09 16.49 0.86
CA GLY A 201 8.44 15.49 1.70
C GLY A 201 7.00 15.88 2.02
N THR A 202 6.11 14.90 2.02
CA THR A 202 4.72 15.06 2.45
C THR A 202 4.38 13.96 3.43
N ILE A 203 3.86 14.32 4.60
CA ILE A 203 3.25 13.38 5.55
C ILE A 203 1.79 13.76 5.67
N LYS A 204 0.89 12.79 5.52
CA LYS A 204 -0.55 12.99 5.60
C LYS A 204 -1.23 11.87 6.35
N LEU A 205 -2.18 12.23 7.20
CA LEU A 205 -3.05 11.31 7.91
C LEU A 205 -4.51 11.61 7.54
N ASP A 206 -5.20 10.61 7.00
CA ASP A 206 -6.62 10.69 6.66
C ASP A 206 -7.44 9.90 7.69
N PHE A 207 -8.44 10.54 8.30
CA PHE A 207 -9.41 9.96 9.23
C PHE A 207 -10.73 9.73 8.52
N PHE A 208 -11.08 8.47 8.27
CA PHE A 208 -12.29 8.09 7.54
C PHE A 208 -13.50 8.13 8.47
N ILE A 209 -14.38 9.09 8.21
CA ILE A 209 -15.66 9.27 8.92
C ILE A 209 -16.70 8.30 8.33
N THR A 210 -16.62 8.06 7.02
CA THR A 210 -17.34 7.00 6.32
C THR A 210 -16.35 6.24 5.42
N LYS A 211 -16.82 5.21 4.70
CA LYS A 211 -15.96 4.47 3.74
C LYS A 211 -15.32 5.36 2.67
N ARG A 212 -15.90 6.53 2.36
CA ARG A 212 -15.44 7.42 1.28
C ARG A 212 -15.09 8.84 1.74
N PHE A 213 -15.82 9.37 2.71
CA PHE A 213 -15.57 10.69 3.26
C PHE A 213 -14.56 10.62 4.40
N PHE A 214 -13.51 11.44 4.32
CA PHE A 214 -12.46 11.51 5.31
C PHE A 214 -12.10 12.95 5.64
N TRP A 215 -11.50 13.16 6.81
CA TRP A 215 -10.87 14.41 7.20
C TRP A 215 -9.36 14.21 7.21
N PHE A 216 -8.60 15.04 6.50
CA PHE A 216 -7.15 14.91 6.42
C PHE A 216 -6.44 15.95 7.30
N ALA A 217 -5.23 15.60 7.73
CA ALA A 217 -4.22 16.53 8.21
C ALA A 217 -2.91 16.22 7.48
N SER A 218 -2.27 17.22 6.88
CA SER A 218 -1.05 17.05 6.10
C SER A 218 0.00 18.11 6.41
N ALA A 219 1.25 17.71 6.32
CA ALA A 219 2.42 18.57 6.37
C ALA A 219 3.28 18.34 5.13
N TYR A 220 3.51 19.40 4.38
CA TYR A 220 4.37 19.46 3.20
C TYR A 220 5.65 20.20 3.56
N PHE A 221 6.78 19.70 3.08
CA PHE A 221 8.10 20.28 3.27
C PHE A 221 8.86 20.28 1.94
N GLU A 222 9.54 21.37 1.63
CA GLU A 222 10.38 21.46 0.44
C GLU A 222 11.61 22.33 0.67
N ASN A 223 12.73 21.89 0.13
CA ASN A 223 14.00 22.59 0.10
C ASN A 223 14.48 22.64 -1.34
N ASP A 224 14.90 23.80 -1.79
CA ASP A 224 15.51 23.95 -3.10
C ASP A 224 16.62 25.00 -3.05
N PHE A 225 17.85 24.56 -3.29
CA PHE A 225 19.00 25.46 -3.19
C PHE A 225 19.00 26.54 -4.27
N PHE A 226 18.60 26.20 -5.50
CA PHE A 226 18.68 27.11 -6.65
C PHE A 226 17.45 28.03 -6.76
N GLN A 227 16.36 27.71 -6.07
CA GLN A 227 15.22 28.61 -5.91
C GLN A 227 15.33 29.54 -4.69
N ASP A 228 16.52 29.67 -4.10
CA ASP A 228 16.75 30.40 -2.84
C ASP A 228 15.92 29.87 -1.65
N LEU A 229 15.31 28.69 -1.77
CA LEU A 229 14.34 28.17 -0.81
C LEU A 229 15.01 27.31 0.26
N LYS A 230 15.16 27.85 1.47
CA LYS A 230 15.69 27.13 2.62
C LYS A 230 14.69 26.10 3.11
N LEU A 231 13.43 26.50 3.27
CA LEU A 231 12.35 25.61 3.65
C LEU A 231 11.00 26.22 3.28
N ARG A 232 10.20 25.51 2.48
CA ARG A 232 8.77 25.75 2.38
C ARG A 232 8.05 24.72 3.24
N THR A 233 7.16 25.19 4.09
CA THR A 233 6.30 24.35 4.91
C THR A 233 4.85 24.70 4.64
N ALA A 234 4.01 23.70 4.36
CA ALA A 234 2.56 23.88 4.31
C ALA A 234 1.87 22.89 5.25
N ILE A 235 1.17 23.41 6.25
CA ILE A 235 0.35 22.61 7.17
C ILE A 235 -1.10 22.85 6.81
N SER A 236 -1.83 21.79 6.49
CA SER A 236 -3.21 21.90 6.04
C SER A 236 -4.08 20.80 6.60
N SER A 237 -5.36 21.09 6.74
CA SER A 237 -6.36 20.13 7.17
C SER A 237 -7.70 20.46 6.54
N GLY A 238 -8.53 19.46 6.29
CA GLY A 238 -9.83 19.67 5.69
C GLY A 238 -10.52 18.38 5.28
N PRO A 239 -11.70 18.48 4.65
CA PRO A 239 -12.41 17.34 4.10
C PRO A 239 -11.74 16.79 2.84
N GLY A 240 -11.91 15.50 2.62
CA GLY A 240 -11.58 14.80 1.39
C GLY A 240 -12.60 13.71 1.08
N TYR A 241 -12.64 13.32 -0.20
CA TYR A 241 -13.57 12.31 -0.69
C TYR A 241 -12.85 11.31 -1.60
N GLN A 242 -12.99 10.03 -1.28
CA GLN A 242 -12.56 8.91 -2.09
C GLN A 242 -13.62 8.64 -3.18
N TRP A 243 -13.37 9.14 -4.38
CA TRP A 243 -14.28 9.03 -5.52
C TRP A 243 -14.27 7.62 -6.10
N ILE A 244 -13.08 7.02 -6.18
CA ILE A 244 -12.89 5.68 -6.73
C ILE A 244 -12.01 4.89 -5.76
N GLU A 245 -12.46 3.70 -5.36
CA GLU A 245 -11.73 2.76 -4.52
C GLU A 245 -11.55 1.41 -5.23
N ARG A 246 -10.55 0.63 -4.80
CA ARG A 246 -10.34 -0.73 -5.36
C ARG A 246 -11.63 -1.56 -5.24
N GLY A 247 -12.05 -2.17 -6.34
CA GLY A 247 -13.26 -2.98 -6.42
C GLY A 247 -14.54 -2.23 -6.85
N ASP A 248 -14.50 -0.90 -6.99
CA ASP A 248 -15.65 -0.13 -7.50
C ASP A 248 -15.98 -0.45 -8.97
N TYR A 249 -14.96 -0.81 -9.75
CA TYR A 249 -15.08 -1.15 -11.17
C TYR A 249 -14.53 -2.54 -11.48
N GLY A 250 -14.91 -3.10 -12.63
CA GLY A 250 -14.37 -4.36 -13.15
C GLY A 250 -13.25 -4.17 -14.18
N GLY A 251 -12.69 -5.29 -14.66
CA GLY A 251 -11.73 -5.31 -15.77
C GLY A 251 -10.44 -4.53 -15.46
N ILE A 252 -10.02 -3.69 -16.41
CA ILE A 252 -8.78 -2.90 -16.30
C ILE A 252 -8.84 -1.78 -15.26
N PHE A 253 -10.03 -1.47 -14.72
CA PHE A 253 -10.24 -0.40 -13.74
C PHE A 253 -10.37 -0.90 -12.30
N LYS A 254 -10.27 -2.23 -12.07
CA LYS A 254 -10.56 -2.87 -10.77
C LYS A 254 -9.72 -2.36 -9.60
N ASP A 255 -8.47 -1.99 -9.85
CA ASP A 255 -7.51 -1.55 -8.83
C ASP A 255 -7.32 -0.03 -8.83
N MET A 256 -8.09 0.70 -9.64
CA MET A 256 -7.97 2.16 -9.77
C MET A 256 -8.43 2.84 -8.48
N THR A 257 -7.73 3.91 -8.10
CA THR A 257 -8.12 4.77 -6.98
C THR A 257 -8.05 6.24 -7.35
N LEU A 258 -8.97 7.02 -6.80
CA LEU A 258 -9.04 8.47 -6.98
C LEU A 258 -9.60 9.10 -5.71
N TYR A 259 -8.88 10.08 -5.17
CA TYR A 259 -9.44 10.97 -4.17
C TYR A 259 -9.11 12.42 -4.48
N VAL A 260 -9.98 13.30 -3.98
CA VAL A 260 -9.82 14.75 -4.01
C VAL A 260 -9.98 15.27 -2.59
N GLU A 261 -9.18 16.26 -2.22
CA GLU A 261 -9.22 16.88 -0.91
C GLU A 261 -8.99 18.38 -1.02
N ALA A 262 -9.61 19.13 -0.12
CA ALA A 262 -9.48 20.58 -0.07
C ALA A 262 -9.53 21.09 1.37
N GLY A 263 -8.81 22.17 1.67
CA GLY A 263 -8.83 22.77 3.00
C GLY A 263 -7.95 24.00 3.11
N PRO A 264 -8.03 24.74 4.23
CA PRO A 264 -7.07 25.79 4.54
C PRO A 264 -5.66 25.23 4.78
N ALA A 265 -4.67 26.06 4.50
CA ALA A 265 -3.26 25.78 4.71
C ALA A 265 -2.56 27.02 5.32
N TYR A 266 -1.74 26.80 6.35
CA TYR A 266 -0.71 27.75 6.72
C TYR A 266 0.53 27.48 5.88
N PHE A 267 0.97 28.46 5.09
CA PHE A 267 2.03 28.31 4.10
C PHE A 267 3.17 29.28 4.43
N ASN A 268 4.34 28.72 4.74
CA ASN A 268 5.53 29.46 5.14
C ASN A 268 6.68 29.14 4.19
N GLU A 269 7.41 30.16 3.77
CA GLU A 269 8.56 30.08 2.89
C GLU A 269 9.72 30.83 3.54
N ASP A 270 10.70 30.07 4.01
CA ASP A 270 11.97 30.59 4.48
C ASP A 270 12.96 30.60 3.31
N PHE A 271 13.49 31.77 2.99
CA PHE A 271 14.46 31.95 1.93
C PHE A 271 15.88 32.07 2.51
N ARG A 272 16.93 31.96 1.68
CA ARG A 272 18.31 32.15 2.16
C ARG A 272 18.76 33.60 2.00
N VAL A 273 18.32 34.26 0.95
CA VAL A 273 18.70 35.64 0.62
C VAL A 273 17.48 36.56 0.58
N ALA A 274 16.39 36.14 -0.06
CA ALA A 274 15.15 36.90 -0.09
C ALA A 274 14.48 36.98 1.30
N GLU A 275 13.51 37.88 1.45
CA GLU A 275 12.73 37.97 2.68
C GLU A 275 11.77 36.77 2.82
N ASP A 276 11.68 36.26 4.05
CA ASP A 276 10.77 35.19 4.42
C ASP A 276 9.30 35.63 4.26
N ARG A 277 8.45 34.68 3.88
CA ARG A 277 7.04 34.95 3.58
C ARG A 277 6.13 33.91 4.22
N ALA A 278 5.07 34.38 4.86
CA ALA A 278 4.01 33.54 5.41
C ALA A 278 2.63 34.01 4.95
N SER A 279 1.73 33.08 4.66
CA SER A 279 0.36 33.38 4.21
C SER A 279 -0.61 32.26 4.55
N PHE A 280 -1.89 32.62 4.73
CA PHE A 280 -2.97 31.64 4.71
C PHE A 280 -3.40 31.36 3.27
N ARG A 281 -3.36 30.09 2.88
CA ARG A 281 -3.68 29.62 1.54
C ARG A 281 -4.82 28.63 1.58
N GLY A 282 -5.50 28.45 0.46
CA GLY A 282 -6.24 27.21 0.22
C GLY A 282 -5.25 26.10 -0.10
N ARG A 283 -5.69 24.86 -0.02
CA ARG A 283 -5.04 23.69 -0.61
C ARG A 283 -6.10 22.89 -1.33
N VAL A 284 -5.83 22.52 -2.58
CA VAL A 284 -6.59 21.52 -3.33
C VAL A 284 -5.62 20.46 -3.80
N SER A 285 -5.93 19.20 -3.57
CA SER A 285 -5.08 18.07 -3.91
C SER A 285 -5.90 16.95 -4.52
N THR A 286 -5.35 16.34 -5.57
CA THR A 286 -5.94 15.16 -6.21
C THR A 286 -4.87 14.10 -6.35
N LYS A 287 -5.20 12.87 -5.96
CA LYS A 287 -4.36 11.70 -6.23
C LYS A 287 -5.16 10.69 -7.03
N TRP A 288 -4.62 10.31 -8.16
CA TRP A 288 -5.12 9.26 -9.02
C TRP A 288 -4.04 8.19 -9.19
N ASN A 289 -4.42 6.93 -9.05
CA ASN A 289 -3.53 5.80 -9.22
C ASN A 289 -4.26 4.70 -9.97
N TRP A 290 -3.67 4.24 -11.07
CA TRP A 290 -4.26 3.25 -11.95
C TRP A 290 -3.29 2.09 -12.21
N PRO A 291 -3.36 1.03 -11.37
CA PRO A 291 -2.69 -0.23 -11.62
C PRO A 291 -3.39 -1.01 -12.75
N LEU A 292 -2.59 -1.47 -13.70
CA LEU A 292 -2.96 -2.17 -14.91
C LEU A 292 -2.22 -3.52 -14.96
N PHE A 293 -2.81 -4.49 -15.65
CA PHE A 293 -2.22 -5.82 -15.89
C PHE A 293 -1.73 -6.48 -14.59
N ASP A 294 -2.59 -6.52 -13.58
CA ASP A 294 -2.30 -7.05 -12.24
C ASP A 294 -1.10 -6.37 -11.57
N ASP A 295 -1.03 -5.04 -11.63
CA ASP A 295 0.03 -4.20 -11.02
C ASP A 295 1.40 -4.31 -11.74
N ARG A 296 1.44 -4.81 -12.98
CA ARG A 296 2.66 -4.76 -13.81
C ARG A 296 2.97 -3.35 -14.30
N LEU A 297 1.94 -2.56 -14.57
CA LEU A 297 2.04 -1.17 -15.00
C LEU A 297 1.15 -0.33 -14.09
N THR A 298 1.68 0.71 -13.47
CA THR A 298 0.89 1.64 -12.67
C THR A 298 1.11 3.05 -13.18
N ILE A 299 0.04 3.70 -13.64
CA ILE A 299 0.04 5.10 -14.02
C ILE A 299 -0.49 5.89 -12.83
N TYR A 300 0.20 6.95 -12.43
CA TYR A 300 -0.21 7.77 -11.30
C TYR A 300 -0.09 9.26 -11.60
N HIS A 301 -0.96 10.01 -10.95
CA HIS A 301 -0.97 11.45 -10.96
C HIS A 301 -1.21 11.95 -9.53
N TYR A 302 -0.44 12.92 -9.10
CA TYR A 302 -0.64 13.60 -7.84
C TYR A 302 -0.38 15.09 -8.03
N HIS A 303 -1.27 15.95 -7.58
CA HIS A 303 -0.99 17.38 -7.57
C HIS A 303 -1.49 18.05 -6.31
N GLU A 304 -0.90 19.20 -6.01
CA GLU A 304 -1.32 20.10 -4.96
C GLU A 304 -1.26 21.54 -5.47
N ILE A 305 -2.34 22.31 -5.25
CA ILE A 305 -2.43 23.73 -5.58
C ILE A 305 -2.68 24.49 -4.29
N PHE A 306 -1.91 25.56 -4.08
CA PHE A 306 -1.96 26.43 -2.91
C PHE A 306 -2.22 27.89 -3.31
N PRO A 307 -3.46 28.28 -3.61
CA PRO A 307 -3.80 29.67 -3.88
C PRO A 307 -3.82 30.49 -2.59
N SER A 308 -3.27 31.69 -2.59
CA SER A 308 -3.39 32.62 -1.48
C SER A 308 -4.84 33.09 -1.32
N LEU A 309 -5.33 33.09 -0.07
CA LEU A 309 -6.68 33.57 0.26
C LEU A 309 -6.75 35.11 0.31
N GLN A 310 -5.60 35.78 0.40
CA GLN A 310 -5.50 37.25 0.35
C GLN A 310 -5.37 37.75 -1.09
N ASN A 311 -4.72 36.98 -1.96
CA ASN A 311 -4.53 37.33 -3.36
C ASN A 311 -4.49 36.07 -4.23
N PHE A 312 -5.60 35.73 -4.89
CA PHE A 312 -5.68 34.55 -5.77
C PHE A 312 -4.73 34.59 -6.97
N SER A 313 -4.17 35.75 -7.31
CA SER A 313 -3.10 35.85 -8.30
C SER A 313 -1.75 35.37 -7.75
N ASP A 314 -1.64 34.94 -6.50
CA ASP A 314 -0.47 34.31 -5.87
C ASP A 314 -0.83 32.86 -5.59
N PHE A 315 -0.21 31.92 -6.30
CA PHE A 315 -0.44 30.51 -6.08
C PHE A 315 0.82 29.70 -6.36
N PHE A 316 0.94 28.61 -5.60
CA PHE A 316 1.96 27.60 -5.78
C PHE A 316 1.30 26.31 -6.24
N PHE A 317 1.94 25.60 -7.17
CA PHE A 317 1.46 24.35 -7.73
C PHE A 317 2.61 23.35 -7.83
N THR A 318 2.34 22.12 -7.41
CA THR A 318 3.23 20.98 -7.64
C THR A 318 2.41 19.84 -8.22
N MET A 319 2.99 19.13 -9.19
CA MET A 319 2.36 18.00 -9.85
C MET A 319 3.40 16.94 -10.17
N ASP A 320 3.09 15.70 -9.83
CA ASP A 320 3.84 14.50 -10.17
C ASP A 320 2.98 13.64 -11.10
N ASN A 321 3.48 13.39 -12.30
CA ASN A 321 2.93 12.38 -13.20
C ASN A 321 3.95 11.27 -13.34
N GLY A 322 3.53 10.02 -13.28
CA GLY A 322 4.49 8.96 -13.51
C GLY A 322 3.91 7.63 -13.90
N ILE A 323 4.83 6.79 -14.33
CA ILE A 323 4.60 5.43 -14.75
C ILE A 323 5.55 4.55 -13.95
N ARG A 324 5.02 3.50 -13.33
CA ARG A 324 5.78 2.47 -12.63
C ARG A 324 5.60 1.14 -13.35
N LEU A 325 6.71 0.50 -13.67
CA LEU A 325 6.76 -0.81 -14.31
C LEU A 325 7.33 -1.80 -13.32
N LYS A 326 6.53 -2.77 -12.90
CA LYS A 326 6.98 -3.89 -12.08
C LYS A 326 7.63 -4.93 -12.97
N ILE A 327 8.91 -5.19 -12.73
CA ILE A 327 9.74 -6.07 -13.56
C ILE A 327 9.62 -7.50 -13.04
N LEU A 328 10.03 -7.74 -11.80
CA LEU A 328 10.01 -9.05 -11.17
C LEU A 328 9.80 -8.91 -9.67
N GLU A 329 8.83 -9.64 -9.12
CA GLU A 329 8.47 -9.57 -7.70
C GLU A 329 8.27 -8.13 -7.23
N GLY A 330 9.14 -7.59 -6.39
CA GLY A 330 9.11 -6.19 -5.98
C GLY A 330 10.01 -5.26 -6.78
N LEU A 331 10.90 -5.77 -7.64
CA LEU A 331 11.74 -4.92 -8.48
C LEU A 331 10.87 -4.11 -9.46
N ALA A 332 11.02 -2.79 -9.45
CA ALA A 332 10.26 -1.88 -10.29
C ALA A 332 11.16 -0.80 -10.89
N SER A 333 10.79 -0.30 -12.07
CA SER A 333 11.33 0.92 -12.64
C SER A 333 10.25 1.99 -12.69
N GLY A 334 10.64 3.25 -12.46
CA GLY A 334 9.75 4.39 -12.46
C GLY A 334 10.24 5.49 -13.39
N PHE A 335 9.34 6.03 -14.20
CA PHE A 335 9.50 7.31 -14.88
C PHE A 335 8.56 8.32 -14.24
N GLN A 336 9.07 9.45 -13.76
CA GLN A 336 8.29 10.51 -13.14
C GLN A 336 8.64 11.88 -13.74
N VAL A 337 7.63 12.66 -14.07
CA VAL A 337 7.73 14.08 -14.41
C VAL A 337 7.13 14.89 -13.27
N THR A 338 7.95 15.71 -12.64
CA THR A 338 7.52 16.66 -11.61
C THR A 338 7.51 18.06 -12.19
N THR A 339 6.35 18.71 -12.19
CA THR A 339 6.22 20.12 -12.55
C THR A 339 5.95 20.93 -11.29
N ARG A 340 6.72 21.99 -11.09
CA ARG A 340 6.52 22.97 -10.04
C ARG A 340 6.29 24.33 -10.68
N TYR A 341 5.30 25.05 -10.19
CA TYR A 341 5.00 26.40 -10.63
C TYR A 341 4.79 27.29 -9.42
N ASN A 342 5.56 28.38 -9.34
CA ASN A 342 5.38 29.46 -8.38
C ASN A 342 5.30 30.76 -9.17
N ASN A 343 4.17 31.46 -9.12
CA ASN A 343 4.00 32.71 -9.84
C ASN A 343 4.64 33.93 -9.14
N ARG A 344 5.14 33.75 -7.92
CA ARG A 344 5.98 34.73 -7.20
C ARG A 344 7.28 34.09 -6.72
N PRO A 345 8.11 33.62 -7.67
CA PRO A 345 9.36 32.95 -7.34
C PRO A 345 10.34 33.97 -6.72
N ALA A 346 11.41 33.49 -6.07
CA ALA A 346 12.43 34.39 -5.52
C ALA A 346 13.12 35.21 -6.64
N PRO A 347 13.63 36.41 -6.36
CA PRO A 347 14.35 37.20 -7.34
C PRO A 347 15.49 36.39 -8.00
N GLY A 348 15.62 36.50 -9.32
CA GLY A 348 16.64 35.76 -10.09
C GLY A 348 16.31 34.29 -10.40
N THR A 349 15.09 33.84 -10.09
CA THR A 349 14.63 32.47 -10.36
C THR A 349 13.43 32.47 -11.32
N VAL A 350 13.20 31.33 -11.99
CA VAL A 350 12.10 31.20 -12.97
C VAL A 350 10.83 30.63 -12.32
N PRO A 351 9.63 30.98 -12.81
CA PRO A 351 8.37 30.52 -12.21
C PRO A 351 8.13 29.01 -12.29
N THR A 352 8.57 28.38 -13.40
CA THR A 352 8.29 26.97 -13.69
C THR A 352 9.58 26.16 -13.64
N ASP A 353 9.54 25.03 -12.95
CA ASP A 353 10.60 24.04 -12.98
C ASP A 353 10.03 22.65 -13.28
N ASN A 354 10.74 21.89 -14.13
CA ASN A 354 10.38 20.54 -14.53
C ASN A 354 11.53 19.59 -14.24
N LEU A 355 11.24 18.53 -13.50
CA LEU A 355 12.18 17.46 -13.23
C LEU A 355 11.69 16.15 -13.86
N TYR A 356 12.57 15.53 -14.64
CA TYR A 356 12.35 14.23 -15.26
C TYR A 356 13.24 13.19 -14.57
N LEU A 357 12.64 12.16 -14.00
CA LEU A 357 13.35 11.12 -13.26
C LEU A 357 13.08 9.77 -13.90
N LEU A 358 14.15 9.05 -14.23
CA LEU A 358 14.14 7.62 -14.50
C LEU A 358 14.82 6.92 -13.33
N THR A 359 14.15 5.94 -12.76
CA THR A 359 14.56 5.30 -11.50
C THR A 359 14.37 3.80 -11.54
N LEU A 360 15.12 3.09 -10.71
CA LEU A 360 14.96 1.66 -10.42
C LEU A 360 14.84 1.50 -8.90
N GLY A 361 14.00 0.57 -8.46
CA GLY A 361 13.64 0.48 -7.06
C GLY A 361 12.92 -0.80 -6.70
N TYR A 362 12.41 -0.80 -5.47
CA TYR A 362 11.61 -1.89 -4.94
C TYR A 362 10.23 -1.35 -4.53
N ALA A 363 9.18 -2.03 -4.95
CA ALA A 363 7.79 -1.78 -4.63
C ALA A 363 7.19 -3.00 -3.94
N PHE A 364 6.32 -2.77 -2.96
CA PHE A 364 5.61 -3.82 -2.25
C PHE A 364 4.14 -3.43 -2.05
N ASP A 365 3.28 -4.44 -2.04
CA ASP A 365 1.86 -4.30 -1.72
C ASP A 365 1.44 -5.54 -0.93
N THR A 366 0.98 -5.36 0.31
CA THR A 366 0.55 -6.45 1.18
C THR A 366 -0.91 -6.85 0.99
N THR A 367 -1.69 -6.16 0.13
CA THR A 367 -3.09 -6.53 -0.14
C THR A 367 -3.26 -7.93 -0.73
N ARG A 368 -2.19 -8.49 -1.31
CA ARG A 368 -2.25 -9.74 -2.10
C ARG A 368 -1.60 -10.95 -1.44
N LYS A 369 -1.22 -10.89 -0.17
CA LYS A 369 -0.70 -12.08 0.53
C LYS A 369 -1.85 -12.90 1.10
N ARG A 370 -2.15 -14.00 0.41
CA ARG A 370 -2.76 -15.19 1.01
C ARG A 370 -1.70 -15.98 1.76
#